data_AF-A0A9Q7SAG8-F1
#
_entry.id   AF-A0A9Q7SAG8-F1
#
_cell.length_a   1.000
_cell.length_b   1.000
_cell.length_c   1.000
_cell.angle_alpha   90.00
_cell.angle_beta   90.00
_cell.angle_gamma   90.00
#
_symmetry.space_group_name_H-M   'P 1'
#
loop_
_entity.id
_entity.type
_entity.pdbx_description
1 polymer ?
#
loop_
_entity_poly.entity_id
_entity_poly.type
_entity_poly.pdbx_seq_one_letter_code
_entity_poly.pdbx_strand_id
1 'polypeptide(L)'
;MRVGSVAAMSTSKIRADQLRAGDFFEHWARPQGEDESRMFTTEVLRDAEPHQDRFGQELLRFYCRVDDPATGGAREGYVIYGPHAIVSRLEDR
;
A
#
# COMPACT_ATOMS: atom_id res chain seq x y z
N MET A 1 13.79 26.75 -12.79
CA MET A 1 12.84 25.89 -12.04
C MET A 1 13.65 25.03 -11.09
N ARG A 2 13.47 25.16 -9.77
CA ARG A 2 14.15 24.29 -8.80
C ARG A 2 13.46 22.92 -8.85
N VAL A 3 14.15 21.92 -9.40
CA VAL A 3 13.78 20.52 -9.22
C VAL A 3 14.00 20.24 -7.74
N GLY A 4 12.92 20.23 -6.96
CA GLY A 4 13.00 19.83 -5.56
C GLY A 4 13.53 18.41 -5.52
N SER A 5 14.66 18.19 -4.85
CA SER A 5 15.15 16.87 -4.54
C SER A 5 14.04 16.11 -3.83
N VAL A 6 13.48 15.10 -4.49
CA VAL A 6 12.67 14.08 -3.81
C VAL A 6 13.63 13.42 -2.84
N ALA A 7 13.45 13.67 -1.55
CA ALA A 7 14.20 12.95 -0.53
C ALA A 7 13.97 11.46 -0.77
N ALA A 8 15.06 10.68 -0.88
CA ALA A 8 14.95 9.24 -0.97
C ALA A 8 14.32 8.76 0.35
N MET A 9 13.02 8.44 0.32
CA MET A 9 12.37 7.80 1.46
C MET A 9 13.01 6.43 1.64
N SER A 10 13.49 6.14 2.85
CA SER A 10 14.03 4.82 3.15
C SER A 10 12.89 3.81 3.13
N THR A 11 13.10 2.66 2.49
CA THR A 11 12.15 1.55 2.54
C THR A 11 12.74 0.38 3.29
N SER A 12 11.91 -0.30 4.08
CA SER A 12 12.22 -1.59 4.67
C SER A 12 11.22 -2.65 4.21
N LYS A 13 11.72 -3.87 3.98
CA LYS A 13 10.86 -5.00 3.62
C LYS A 13 10.27 -5.62 4.87
N ILE A 14 8.95 -5.63 4.97
CA ILE A 14 8.22 -6.27 6.07
C ILE A 14 7.15 -7.21 5.55
N ARG A 15 6.66 -8.11 6.39
CA ARG A 15 5.48 -8.92 6.06
C ARG A 15 4.21 -8.09 6.25
N ALA A 16 3.20 -8.36 5.44
CA ALA A 16 1.91 -7.68 5.53
C ALA A 16 1.28 -7.84 6.92
N ASP A 17 1.43 -9.00 7.58
CA ASP A 17 0.95 -9.23 8.96
C ASP A 17 1.61 -8.34 10.03
N GLN A 18 2.71 -7.67 9.70
CA GLN A 18 3.42 -6.74 10.57
C GLN A 18 2.97 -5.28 10.39
N LEU A 19 2.23 -4.95 9.33
CA LEU A 19 1.67 -3.61 9.13
C LEU A 19 0.69 -3.26 10.25
N ARG A 20 0.71 -2.01 10.67
CA ARG A 20 -0.18 -1.43 11.70
C ARG A 20 -0.83 -0.16 11.19
N ALA A 21 -1.91 0.25 11.84
CA ALA A 21 -2.49 1.58 11.62
C ALA A 21 -1.41 2.67 11.79
N GLY A 22 -1.34 3.59 10.84
CA GLY A 22 -0.32 4.64 10.74
C GLY A 22 0.92 4.27 9.91
N ASP A 23 1.10 2.99 9.55
CA ASP A 23 2.19 2.61 8.65
C ASP A 23 1.93 3.12 7.23
N PHE A 24 3.01 3.53 6.55
CA PHE A 24 3.02 3.84 5.13
C PHE A 24 3.79 2.77 4.37
N PHE A 25 3.30 2.36 3.20
CA PHE A 25 3.98 1.38 2.35
C PHE A 25 3.74 1.62 0.86
N GLU A 26 4.60 1.04 0.03
CA GLU A 26 4.46 1.04 -1.42
C GLU A 26 3.52 -0.08 -1.86
N HIS A 27 2.46 0.29 -2.59
CA HIS A 27 1.52 -0.63 -3.17
C HIS A 27 1.65 -0.61 -4.69
N TRP A 28 1.98 -1.74 -5.30
CA TRP A 28 2.00 -1.88 -6.75
C TRP A 28 0.66 -2.39 -7.23
N ALA A 29 -0.01 -1.61 -8.07
CA ALA A 29 -1.28 -1.99 -8.67
C ALA A 29 -1.37 -1.54 -10.12
N ARG A 30 -2.22 -2.24 -10.89
CA ARG A 30 -2.65 -1.83 -12.22
C ARG A 30 -4.05 -1.22 -12.09
N PRO A 31 -4.22 0.10 -12.25
CA PRO A 31 -5.54 0.71 -12.31
C PRO A 31 -6.39 0.15 -13.43
N GLN A 32 -7.71 0.25 -13.27
CA GLN A 32 -8.64 -0.18 -14.31
C GLN A 32 -8.47 0.68 -15.56
N GLY A 33 -8.33 0.03 -16.72
CA GLY A 33 -8.16 0.71 -18.00
C GLY A 33 -6.70 1.05 -18.33
N GLU A 34 -5.74 0.63 -17.51
CA GLU A 34 -4.32 0.80 -17.76
C GLU A 34 -3.63 -0.54 -18.06
N ASP A 35 -2.62 -0.49 -18.93
CA ASP A 35 -1.85 -1.67 -19.34
C ASP A 35 -0.68 -1.98 -18.39
N GLU A 36 -0.20 -0.96 -17.67
CA GLU A 36 0.99 -1.06 -16.82
C GLU A 36 0.66 -0.91 -15.33
N SER A 37 1.40 -1.65 -14.51
CA SER A 37 1.35 -1.46 -13.06
C SER A 37 2.19 -0.25 -12.69
N ARG A 38 1.73 0.49 -11.68
CA ARG A 38 2.50 1.58 -11.08
C ARG A 38 2.51 1.46 -9.57
N MET A 39 3.41 2.22 -8.96
CA MET A 39 3.57 2.29 -7.52
C MET A 39 2.68 3.39 -6.93
N PHE A 40 2.01 3.09 -5.84
CA PHE A 40 1.19 3.98 -5.05
C PHE A 40 1.76 4.09 -3.64
N THR A 41 1.64 5.26 -3.02
CA THR A 41 1.91 5.40 -1.59
C THR A 41 0.62 5.11 -0.83
N THR A 42 0.69 4.20 0.13
CA THR A 42 -0.50 3.74 0.87
C THR A 42 -0.30 3.92 2.36
N GLU A 43 -1.25 4.57 3.02
CA GLU A 43 -1.35 4.71 4.46
C GLU A 43 -2.37 3.72 5.01
N VAL A 44 -1.99 2.95 6.02
CA VAL A 44 -2.89 2.04 6.74
C VAL A 44 -3.70 2.87 7.74
N LEU A 45 -5.01 2.97 7.55
CA LEU A 45 -5.89 3.77 8.42
C LEU A 45 -6.41 2.97 9.63
N ARG A 46 -6.43 1.64 9.52
CA ARG A 46 -6.87 0.70 10.57
C ARG A 46 -6.05 -0.57 10.53
N ASP A 47 -5.89 -1.23 11.68
CA ASP A 47 -5.25 -2.55 11.75
C ASP A 47 -5.97 -3.56 10.86
N ALA A 48 -5.22 -4.57 10.42
CA ALA A 48 -5.71 -5.57 9.48
C ALA A 48 -6.86 -6.38 10.06
N GLU A 49 -7.89 -6.59 9.24
CA GLU A 49 -8.98 -7.52 9.53
C GLU A 49 -8.73 -8.86 8.81
N PRO A 50 -9.00 -10.02 9.45
CA PRO A 50 -9.00 -11.30 8.75
C PRO A 50 -10.02 -11.29 7.59
N HIS A 51 -9.62 -11.83 6.45
CA HIS A 51 -10.48 -11.97 5.27
C HIS A 51 -10.29 -13.35 4.65
N GLN A 52 -11.33 -13.88 4.04
CA GLN A 52 -11.25 -15.09 3.22
C GLN A 52 -11.83 -14.79 1.85
N ASP A 53 -11.12 -15.22 0.81
CA ASP A 53 -11.65 -15.15 -0.54
C ASP A 53 -12.70 -16.26 -0.79
N ARG A 54 -13.26 -16.28 -2.00
CA ARG A 54 -14.26 -17.29 -2.39
C ARG A 54 -13.74 -18.73 -2.40
N PHE A 55 -12.42 -18.93 -2.32
CA PHE A 55 -11.77 -20.25 -2.28
C PHE A 55 -11.36 -20.64 -0.86
N GLY A 56 -11.64 -19.81 0.15
CA GLY A 56 -11.29 -20.05 1.55
C GLY A 56 -9.82 -19.73 1.87
N GLN A 57 -9.10 -19.03 0.98
CA GLN A 57 -7.74 -18.61 1.27
C GLN A 57 -7.75 -17.52 2.35
N GLU A 58 -6.94 -17.71 3.39
CA GLU A 58 -6.75 -16.71 4.45
C GLU A 58 -5.94 -15.51 3.93
N LEU A 59 -6.51 -14.33 4.10
CA LEU A 59 -6.00 -13.04 3.64
C LEU A 59 -6.15 -12.01 4.76
N LEU A 60 -5.45 -10.89 4.60
CA LEU A 60 -5.54 -9.70 5.43
C LEU A 60 -6.16 -8.57 4.62
N ARG A 61 -7.15 -7.91 5.19
CA ARG A 61 -7.84 -6.76 4.61
C ARG A 61 -7.46 -5.51 5.39
N PHE A 62 -6.86 -4.55 4.71
CA PHE A 62 -6.42 -3.27 5.27
C PHE A 62 -7.32 -2.17 4.76
N TYR A 63 -7.88 -1.34 5.65
CA TYR A 63 -8.52 -0.09 5.24
C TYR A 63 -7.44 0.99 5.13
N CYS A 64 -7.25 1.52 3.93
CA CYS A 64 -6.11 2.38 3.60
C CYS A 64 -6.54 3.64 2.86
N ARG A 65 -5.72 4.68 2.96
CA ARG A 65 -5.68 5.79 2.01
C ARG A 65 -4.58 5.53 1.01
N VAL A 66 -4.90 5.58 -0.28
CA VAL A 66 -3.97 5.35 -1.39
C VAL A 66 -3.82 6.64 -2.17
N ASP A 67 -2.60 7.17 -2.21
CA ASP A 67 -2.23 8.35 -3.00
C ASP A 67 -1.70 7.89 -4.38
N ASP A 68 -2.31 8.39 -5.46
CA ASP A 68 -1.90 8.13 -6.85
C ASP A 68 -0.92 9.21 -7.32
N PRO A 69 0.36 8.86 -7.52
CA PRO A 69 1.36 9.85 -7.91
C PRO A 69 1.13 10.44 -9.30
N ALA A 70 0.40 9.76 -10.19
CA ALA A 70 0.18 10.27 -11.54
C ALA A 70 -0.91 11.35 -11.60
N THR A 71 -1.92 11.24 -10.73
CA THR A 71 -3.07 12.16 -10.71
C THR A 71 -3.01 13.15 -9.56
N GLY A 72 -2.18 12.88 -8.53
CA GLY A 72 -2.18 13.62 -7.26
C GLY A 72 -3.43 13.35 -6.42
N GLY A 73 -4.30 12.43 -6.85
CA GLY A 73 -5.53 12.07 -6.17
C GLY A 73 -5.27 11.13 -5.01
N ALA A 74 -6.13 11.20 -4.00
CA ALA A 74 -6.15 10.26 -2.88
C ALA A 74 -7.50 9.57 -2.82
N ARG A 75 -7.50 8.26 -2.55
CA ARG A 75 -8.73 7.47 -2.35
C ARG A 75 -8.61 6.60 -1.12
N GLU A 76 -9.70 6.49 -0.35
CA GLU A 76 -9.80 5.52 0.72
C GLU A 76 -10.45 4.23 0.20
N GLY A 77 -10.01 3.09 0.72
CA GLY A 77 -10.53 1.80 0.30
C GLY A 77 -9.80 0.65 0.94
N TYR A 78 -10.14 -0.56 0.48
CA TYR A 78 -9.52 -1.77 1.00
C TYR A 78 -8.43 -2.29 0.09
N VAL A 79 -7.29 -2.63 0.68
CA VAL A 79 -6.22 -3.38 0.04
C VAL A 79 -6.14 -4.75 0.69
N ILE A 80 -5.96 -5.81 -0.11
CA ILE A 80 -5.95 -7.19 0.35
C ILE A 80 -4.60 -7.82 0.05
N TYR A 81 -4.01 -8.45 1.07
CA TYR A 81 -2.75 -9.16 0.95
C TYR A 81 -2.83 -10.54 1.59
N GLY A 82 -2.02 -11.47 1.11
CA GLY A 82 -1.72 -12.68 1.88
C GLY A 82 -0.93 -12.32 3.15
N PRO A 83 -1.09 -13.05 4.26
CA PRO A 83 -0.42 -12.73 5.53
C PRO A 83 1.11 -12.72 5.44
N HIS A 84 1.68 -13.49 4.50
CA HIS A 84 3.12 -13.58 4.27
C HIS A 84 3.62 -12.76 3.07
N ALA A 85 2.76 -11.92 2.47
CA ALA A 85 3.19 -11.02 1.40
C ALA A 85 4.25 -10.04 1.94
N ILE A 86 5.28 -9.77 1.15
CA ILE A 86 6.31 -8.79 1.49
C ILE A 86 5.95 -7.46 0.85
N VAL A 87 5.95 -6.40 1.65
CA VAL A 87 5.72 -5.02 1.21
C VAL A 87 6.92 -4.14 1.58
N SER A 88 7.10 -3.04 0.85
CA SER A 88 8.07 -2.00 1.18
C SER A 88 7.42 -0.98 2.09
N ARG A 89 7.66 -1.05 3.41
CA ARG A 89 7.25 0.00 4.35
C ARG A 89 8.16 1.21 4.18
N LEU A 90 7.58 2.40 4.20
CA LEU A 90 8.29 3.67 4.20
C LEU A 90 8.69 4.02 5.64
N GLU A 91 9.98 4.22 5.86
CA GLU A 91 10.55 4.68 7.13
C GLU A 91 10.80 6.19 6.98
N ASP A 92 10.26 6.99 7.91
CA ASP A 92 10.25 8.47 7.95
C ASP A 92 9.06 9.18 7.27
N ARG A 93 7.91 9.17 7.95
CA ARG A 93 6.87 10.20 7.77
C ARG A 93 6.49 10.83 9.11
#